data_AF-A0A0U9HNI1-F1
#
_entry.id   AF-A0A0U9HNI1-F1
#
_cell.length_a   1.000
_cell.length_b   1.000
_cell.length_c   1.000
_cell.angle_alpha   90.00
_cell.angle_beta   90.00
_cell.angle_gamma   90.00
#
_symmetry.space_group_name_H-M   'P 1'
#
loop_
_entity.id
_entity.type
_entity.pdbx_description
1 polymer ?
#
loop_
_entity_poly.entity_id
_entity_poly.type
_entity_poly.pdbx_seq_one_letter_code
_entity_poly.pdbx_strand_id
1 'polypeptide(L)'
;MKFKGGYTNYGQTIGILMLDTIFPRLPGDIGNAETFDFPVKYKIVKGAQPNKIMGIGVGWSSYDIPVIIKGMKEDAIFPSVFIGNKPDLDLEILNYEIKEMTEEFITENPDAGAIILECTNMCPFTRMIHDISGLPVFDINNLVNFIHYSVKPRKYII
;
A
#
# COMPACT_ATOMS: atom_id res chain seq x y z
N MET A 1 26.48 7.72 -29.92
CA MET A 1 25.40 7.75 -28.91
C MET A 1 25.37 9.14 -28.29
N LYS A 2 24.23 9.84 -28.26
CA LYS A 2 24.09 11.15 -27.60
C LYS A 2 23.33 10.95 -26.29
N PHE A 3 23.83 11.50 -25.19
CA PHE A 3 23.18 11.47 -23.88
C PHE A 3 22.70 12.88 -23.51
N LYS A 4 21.52 12.98 -22.89
CA LYS A 4 20.95 14.25 -22.40
C LYS A 4 21.04 14.27 -20.88
N GLY A 5 21.79 15.23 -20.34
CA GLY A 5 21.86 15.51 -18.91
C GLY A 5 20.71 16.41 -18.41
N GLY A 6 20.78 16.86 -17.16
CA GLY A 6 19.82 17.80 -16.54
C GLY A 6 19.24 17.36 -15.20
N TYR A 7 19.56 16.15 -14.75
CA TYR A 7 19.13 15.59 -13.46
C TYR A 7 20.31 15.08 -12.64
N THR A 8 20.13 15.04 -11.32
CA THR A 8 21.12 14.47 -10.39
C THR A 8 21.16 12.94 -10.48
N ASN A 9 20.00 12.30 -10.62
CA ASN A 9 19.85 10.84 -10.65
C ASN A 9 19.07 10.40 -11.91
N TYR A 10 19.38 9.22 -12.44
CA TYR A 10 18.79 8.64 -13.66
C TYR A 10 18.44 7.16 -13.45
N GLY A 11 17.68 6.57 -14.38
CA GLY A 11 17.41 5.12 -14.43
C GLY A 11 16.13 4.67 -13.71
N GLN A 12 15.36 5.58 -13.12
CA GLN A 12 14.08 5.23 -12.47
C GLN A 12 13.03 4.85 -13.51
N THR A 13 12.26 3.80 -13.22
CA THR A 13 11.25 3.28 -14.15
C THR A 13 9.86 3.84 -13.87
N ILE A 14 9.53 4.04 -12.59
CA ILE A 14 8.23 4.53 -12.13
C ILE A 14 8.43 5.72 -11.19
N GLY A 15 7.56 6.72 -11.31
CA GLY A 15 7.46 7.82 -10.35
C GLY A 15 6.30 7.59 -9.37
N ILE A 16 6.54 7.85 -8.09
CA ILE A 16 5.57 7.70 -7.00
C ILE A 16 5.42 9.05 -6.31
N LEU A 17 4.19 9.56 -6.27
CA LEU A 17 3.87 10.77 -5.52
C LEU A 17 3.60 10.41 -4.06
N MET A 18 4.32 11.06 -3.15
CA MET A 18 4.23 10.80 -1.72
C MET A 18 3.51 11.94 -1.01
N LEU A 19 2.67 11.59 -0.04
CA LEU A 19 2.14 12.56 0.92
C LEU A 19 3.28 13.17 1.76
N ASP A 20 3.04 14.37 2.27
CA ASP A 20 3.98 15.11 3.12
C ASP A 20 3.90 14.60 4.57
N THR A 21 4.43 13.40 4.78
CA THR A 21 4.33 12.59 6.02
C THR A 21 5.70 12.24 6.58
N ILE A 22 5.78 11.97 7.89
CA ILE A 22 7.02 11.67 8.62
C ILE A 22 7.03 10.31 9.31
N PHE A 23 5.91 9.58 9.35
CA PHE A 23 5.86 8.28 10.01
C PHE A 23 6.84 7.26 9.38
N PRO A 24 7.32 6.27 10.15
CA PRO A 24 8.27 5.29 9.62
C PRO A 24 7.62 4.42 8.53
N ARG A 25 8.34 4.23 7.43
CA ARG A 25 7.90 3.46 6.26
C ARG A 25 8.57 2.08 6.32
N LEU A 26 7.82 1.04 6.71
CA LEU A 26 8.32 -0.33 6.75
C LEU A 26 8.62 -0.85 5.33
N PRO A 27 9.54 -1.81 5.14
CA PRO A 27 9.62 -2.54 3.88
C PRO A 27 8.26 -3.17 3.53
N GLY A 28 7.84 -3.03 2.29
CA GLY A 28 6.46 -3.30 1.86
C GLY A 28 5.57 -2.06 1.80
N ASP A 29 5.94 -0.95 2.45
CA ASP A 29 5.29 0.34 2.22
C ASP A 29 5.76 0.91 0.87
N ILE A 30 4.84 1.43 0.06
CA ILE A 30 5.15 2.02 -1.25
C ILE A 30 6.23 3.12 -1.19
N GLY A 31 6.31 3.85 -0.08
CA GLY A 31 7.28 4.90 0.18
C GLY A 31 8.66 4.43 0.67
N ASN A 32 8.82 3.13 0.96
CA ASN A 32 10.11 2.56 1.31
C ASN A 32 10.84 2.07 0.04
N ALA A 33 12.08 2.50 -0.15
CA ALA A 33 12.89 2.19 -1.32
C ALA A 33 13.24 0.70 -1.46
N GLU A 34 13.20 -0.08 -0.38
CA GLU A 34 13.45 -1.53 -0.37
C GLU A 34 12.23 -2.35 -0.81
N THR A 35 11.06 -1.72 -0.97
CA THR A 35 9.82 -2.39 -1.38
C THR A 35 9.85 -2.89 -2.83
N PHE A 36 10.62 -2.26 -3.70
CA PHE A 36 10.71 -2.60 -5.12
C PHE A 36 12.12 -3.05 -5.50
N ASP A 37 12.22 -4.09 -6.31
CA ASP A 37 13.48 -4.60 -6.87
C ASP A 37 13.94 -3.81 -8.11
N PHE A 38 13.24 -2.72 -8.45
CA PHE A 38 13.58 -1.79 -9.51
C PHE A 38 13.60 -0.34 -9.00
N PRO A 39 14.41 0.53 -9.61
CA PRO A 39 14.53 1.92 -9.18
C PRO A 39 13.24 2.70 -9.41
N VAL A 40 12.69 3.26 -8.34
CA VAL A 40 11.56 4.19 -8.36
C VAL A 40 12.01 5.61 -8.02
N LYS A 41 11.23 6.61 -8.47
CA LYS A 41 11.44 8.01 -8.14
C LYS A 41 10.35 8.52 -7.23
N TYR A 42 10.71 8.90 -6.02
CA TYR A 42 9.78 9.56 -5.10
C TYR A 42 9.68 11.05 -5.35
N LYS A 43 8.47 11.59 -5.23
CA LYS A 43 8.22 13.03 -5.22
C LYS A 43 7.20 13.37 -4.14
N ILE A 44 7.65 14.07 -3.10
CA ILE A 44 6.76 14.59 -2.06
C ILE A 44 5.90 15.71 -2.64
N VAL A 45 4.59 15.59 -2.44
CA VAL A 45 3.60 16.62 -2.75
C VAL A 45 3.46 17.50 -1.51
N LYS A 46 4.19 18.62 -1.49
CA LYS A 46 4.24 19.53 -0.34
C LYS A 46 2.84 19.98 0.08
N GLY A 47 2.54 19.88 1.37
CA GLY A 47 1.25 20.26 1.95
C GLY A 47 0.12 19.24 1.78
N ALA A 48 0.33 18.14 1.06
CA ALA A 48 -0.61 17.03 0.98
C ALA A 48 -0.49 16.16 2.26
N GLN A 49 -1.14 16.60 3.33
CA GLN A 49 -1.19 15.90 4.61
C GLN A 49 -2.40 14.96 4.66
N PRO A 50 -2.35 13.84 5.42
CA PRO A 50 -3.46 12.87 5.48
C PRO A 50 -4.82 13.52 5.76
N ASN A 51 -4.90 14.39 6.77
CA ASN A 51 -6.11 15.11 7.16
C ASN A 51 -6.68 16.09 6.10
N LYS A 52 -5.93 16.39 5.03
CA LYS A 52 -6.37 17.25 3.93
C LYS A 52 -6.77 16.48 2.68
N ILE A 53 -6.31 15.24 2.55
CA ILE A 53 -6.53 14.40 1.36
C ILE A 53 -7.58 13.33 1.63
N MET A 54 -7.65 12.82 2.86
CA MET A 54 -8.69 11.88 3.26
C MET A 54 -10.04 12.60 3.32
N GLY A 55 -11.01 12.12 2.56
CA GLY A 55 -12.35 12.69 2.46
C GLY A 55 -13.34 11.74 1.78
N ILE A 56 -14.63 12.06 1.86
CA ILE A 56 -15.72 11.29 1.26
C ILE A 56 -15.81 11.70 -0.22
N GLY A 57 -15.29 10.90 -1.15
CA GLY A 57 -15.26 11.33 -2.55
C GLY A 57 -14.88 10.31 -3.60
N VAL A 58 -14.43 9.12 -3.20
CA VAL A 58 -14.24 7.99 -4.12
C VAL A 58 -15.13 6.85 -3.62
N GLY A 59 -16.07 6.43 -4.47
CA GLY A 59 -16.96 5.30 -4.19
C GLY A 59 -16.70 4.20 -5.22
N TRP A 60 -16.86 2.96 -4.78
CA TRP A 60 -16.91 1.78 -5.64
C TRP A 60 -18.35 1.54 -6.09
N SER A 61 -18.54 1.01 -7.31
CA SER A 61 -19.86 0.50 -7.72
C SER A 61 -20.12 -0.79 -6.96
N SER A 62 -20.85 -0.69 -5.85
CA SER A 62 -21.32 -1.86 -5.09
C SER A 62 -22.47 -2.61 -5.78
N TYR A 63 -22.97 -2.10 -6.91
CA TYR A 63 -24.06 -2.73 -7.66
C TYR A 63 -23.60 -3.99 -8.40
N ASP A 64 -22.36 -4.00 -8.91
CA ASP A 64 -21.86 -5.07 -9.78
C ASP A 64 -20.94 -6.06 -9.02
N ILE A 65 -20.32 -5.62 -7.93
CA ILE A 65 -19.40 -6.41 -7.11
C ILE A 65 -19.81 -6.26 -5.65
N PRO A 66 -20.19 -7.34 -4.94
CA PRO A 66 -20.38 -7.31 -3.51
C PRO A 66 -19.08 -6.91 -2.81
N VAL A 67 -19.08 -5.77 -2.12
CA VAL A 67 -17.93 -5.26 -1.37
C VAL A 67 -18.28 -5.23 0.11
N ILE A 68 -17.37 -5.76 0.92
CA ILE A 68 -17.45 -5.75 2.38
C ILE A 68 -16.30 -4.87 2.88
N ILE A 69 -16.62 -3.87 3.69
CA ILE A 69 -15.63 -2.96 4.26
C ILE A 69 -15.40 -3.36 5.71
N LYS A 70 -14.18 -3.79 6.03
CA LYS A 70 -13.73 -4.01 7.42
C LYS A 70 -12.72 -2.92 7.77
N GLY A 71 -13.06 -2.13 8.77
CA GLY A 71 -12.15 -1.19 9.41
C GLY A 71 -11.47 -1.82 10.64
N MET A 72 -10.43 -1.16 11.12
CA MET A 72 -9.84 -1.46 12.42
C MET A 72 -10.76 -0.99 13.57
N LYS A 73 -10.55 -1.55 14.75
CA LYS A 73 -11.24 -1.12 15.98
C LYS A 73 -10.95 0.35 16.30
N GLU A 74 -11.89 1.01 16.98
CA GLU A 74 -11.78 2.45 17.29
C GLU A 74 -10.57 2.79 18.16
N ASP A 75 -10.14 1.85 19.01
CA ASP A 75 -9.01 1.97 19.93
C ASP A 75 -7.67 1.47 19.34
N ALA A 76 -7.67 1.03 18.07
CA ALA A 76 -6.46 0.58 17.40
C ALA A 76 -5.40 1.69 17.29
N ILE A 77 -4.15 1.31 17.50
CA ILE A 77 -2.98 2.18 17.42
C ILE A 77 -2.58 2.42 15.96
N PHE A 78 -2.80 1.46 15.06
CA PHE A 78 -2.43 1.55 13.65
C PHE A 78 -2.97 2.82 12.97
N PRO A 79 -4.28 3.14 13.01
CA PRO A 79 -4.78 4.40 12.45
C PRO A 79 -4.12 5.62 13.11
N SER A 80 -3.90 5.57 14.43
CA SER A 80 -3.28 6.67 15.16
C SER A 80 -1.83 6.97 14.69
N VAL A 81 -1.09 5.96 14.23
CA VAL A 81 0.27 6.11 13.70
C VAL A 81 0.21 6.73 12.30
N PHE A 82 -0.55 6.14 11.38
CA PHE A 82 -0.51 6.54 9.97
C PHE A 82 -1.39 7.76 9.65
N ILE A 83 -2.61 7.83 10.19
CA ILE A 83 -3.49 9.01 10.05
C ILE A 83 -2.98 10.15 10.92
N GLY A 84 -2.55 9.84 12.16
CA GLY A 84 -1.98 10.81 13.09
C GLY A 84 -0.55 11.25 12.75
N ASN A 85 0.08 10.62 11.75
CA ASN A 85 1.43 10.93 11.28
C ASN A 85 2.48 10.94 12.40
N LYS A 86 2.42 9.94 13.29
CA LYS A 86 3.34 9.81 14.42
C LYS A 86 4.72 9.33 13.96
N PRO A 87 5.81 9.82 14.57
CA PRO A 87 7.18 9.47 14.15
C PRO A 87 7.64 8.09 14.63
N ASP A 88 6.91 7.46 15.54
CA ASP A 88 7.25 6.17 16.15
C ASP A 88 6.16 5.13 15.85
N LEU A 89 6.57 3.87 15.71
CA LEU A 89 5.67 2.73 15.57
C LEU A 89 6.19 1.54 16.37
N ASP A 90 5.27 0.70 16.84
CA ASP A 90 5.56 -0.60 17.45
C ASP A 90 5.05 -1.70 16.52
N LEU A 91 5.97 -2.43 15.91
CA LEU A 91 5.63 -3.45 14.91
C LEU A 91 4.83 -4.62 15.50
N GLU A 92 5.06 -4.97 16.77
CA GLU A 92 4.32 -6.06 17.42
C GLU A 92 2.85 -5.69 17.60
N ILE A 93 2.58 -4.43 17.99
CA ILE A 93 1.21 -3.90 18.09
C ILE A 93 0.53 -3.89 16.71
N LEU A 94 1.21 -3.38 15.68
CA LEU A 94 0.63 -3.34 14.33
C LEU A 94 0.35 -4.75 13.77
N ASN A 95 1.26 -5.70 14.01
CA ASN A 95 1.07 -7.10 13.63
C ASN A 95 -0.16 -7.70 14.32
N TYR A 96 -0.30 -7.48 15.63
CA TYR A 96 -1.45 -7.95 16.40
C TYR A 96 -2.76 -7.40 15.84
N GLU A 97 -2.86 -6.09 15.62
CA GLU A 97 -4.09 -5.44 15.14
C GLU A 97 -4.47 -5.89 13.73
N ILE A 98 -3.51 -6.04 12.81
CA ILE A 98 -3.78 -6.56 11.46
C ILE A 98 -4.22 -8.03 11.52
N LYS A 99 -3.56 -8.85 12.35
CA LYS A 99 -3.93 -10.25 12.53
C LYS A 99 -5.35 -10.37 13.04
N GLU A 100 -5.68 -9.66 14.11
CA GLU A 100 -7.00 -9.67 14.74
C GLU A 100 -8.09 -9.24 13.75
N MET A 101 -7.88 -8.12 13.03
CA MET A 101 -8.81 -7.65 12.00
C MET A 101 -9.02 -8.68 10.89
N THR A 102 -7.97 -9.40 10.48
CA THR A 102 -8.04 -10.40 9.42
C THR A 102 -8.80 -11.65 9.87
N GLU A 103 -8.53 -12.14 11.09
CA GLU A 103 -9.23 -13.28 11.68
C GLU A 103 -10.72 -12.99 11.86
N GLU A 104 -11.06 -11.80 12.35
CA GLU A 104 -12.46 -11.35 12.45
C GLU A 104 -13.13 -11.25 11.07
N PHE A 105 -12.46 -10.65 10.08
CA PHE A 105 -13.00 -10.50 8.73
C PHE A 105 -13.39 -11.85 8.11
N ILE A 106 -12.51 -12.85 8.20
CA ILE A 106 -12.76 -14.17 7.61
C ILE A 106 -13.83 -14.94 8.38
N THR A 107 -13.88 -14.78 9.70
CA THR A 107 -14.93 -15.38 10.54
C THR A 107 -16.30 -14.82 10.19
N GLU A 108 -16.40 -13.51 9.97
CA GLU A 108 -17.65 -12.82 9.64
C GLU A 108 -18.08 -13.02 8.18
N ASN A 109 -17.12 -13.29 7.28
CA ASN A 109 -17.35 -13.30 5.83
C ASN A 109 -16.72 -14.54 5.17
N PRO A 110 -17.22 -15.76 5.47
CA PRO A 110 -16.62 -17.02 4.99
C PRO A 110 -16.67 -17.19 3.46
N ASP A 111 -17.56 -16.47 2.77
CA ASP A 111 -17.73 -16.52 1.31
C ASP A 111 -16.88 -15.47 0.57
N ALA A 112 -16.02 -14.72 1.27
CA ALA A 112 -15.16 -13.72 0.64
C ALA A 112 -14.18 -14.37 -0.35
N GLY A 113 -14.10 -13.82 -1.57
CA GLY A 113 -13.25 -14.38 -2.64
C GLY A 113 -11.87 -13.73 -2.77
N ALA A 114 -11.68 -12.52 -2.23
CA ALA A 114 -10.45 -11.74 -2.32
C ALA A 114 -10.44 -10.62 -1.27
N ILE A 115 -9.25 -10.10 -0.97
CA ILE A 115 -9.04 -8.94 -0.10
C ILE A 115 -8.34 -7.85 -0.90
N ILE A 116 -8.79 -6.60 -0.76
CA ILE A 116 -8.10 -5.42 -1.29
C ILE A 116 -7.66 -4.55 -0.11
N LEU A 117 -6.37 -4.24 -0.03
CA LEU A 117 -5.82 -3.30 0.94
C LEU A 117 -5.88 -1.89 0.37
N GLU A 118 -6.89 -1.13 0.80
CA GLU A 118 -7.08 0.26 0.36
C GLU A 118 -5.96 1.16 0.91
N CYS A 119 -5.59 0.97 2.17
CA CYS A 119 -4.51 1.72 2.78
C CYS A 119 -3.14 1.17 2.38
N THR A 120 -2.30 2.01 1.76
CA THR A 120 -0.94 1.62 1.34
C THR A 120 -0.02 1.25 2.50
N ASN A 121 -0.36 1.65 3.73
CA ASN A 121 0.42 1.32 4.93
C ASN A 121 0.15 -0.10 5.45
N MET A 122 -0.88 -0.79 4.94
CA MET A 122 -1.16 -2.19 5.27
C MET A 122 -0.34 -3.17 4.42
N CYS A 123 0.25 -2.71 3.32
CA CYS A 123 1.02 -3.54 2.38
C CYS A 123 2.21 -4.31 3.00
N PRO A 124 2.92 -3.80 4.02
CA PRO A 124 3.92 -4.60 4.75
C PRO A 124 3.38 -5.93 5.32
N PHE A 125 2.08 -5.99 5.56
CA PHE A 125 1.41 -7.13 6.19
C PHE A 125 0.70 -8.05 5.18
N THR A 126 0.78 -7.76 3.87
CA THR A 126 0.08 -8.52 2.81
C THR A 126 0.31 -10.02 2.90
N ARG A 127 1.54 -10.47 3.18
CA ARG A 127 1.86 -11.91 3.33
C ARG A 127 1.12 -12.54 4.51
N MET A 128 1.14 -11.89 5.67
CA MET A 128 0.45 -12.36 6.87
C MET A 128 -1.07 -12.43 6.65
N ILE A 129 -1.65 -11.41 6.02
CA ILE A 129 -3.08 -11.39 5.68
C ILE A 129 -3.42 -12.55 4.74
N HIS A 130 -2.59 -12.81 3.74
CA HIS A 130 -2.76 -13.92 2.81
C HIS A 130 -2.63 -15.28 3.52
N ASP A 131 -1.67 -15.45 4.43
CA ASP A 131 -1.50 -16.67 5.25
C ASP A 131 -2.71 -16.97 6.13
N ILE A 132 -3.24 -15.96 6.82
CA ILE A 132 -4.40 -16.11 7.72
C ILE A 132 -5.67 -16.39 6.93
N SER A 133 -5.91 -15.62 5.87
CA SER A 133 -7.17 -15.68 5.12
C SER A 133 -7.24 -16.85 4.15
N GLY A 134 -6.11 -17.30 3.62
CA GLY A 134 -6.08 -18.20 2.46
C GLY A 134 -6.59 -17.56 1.16
N LEU A 135 -6.91 -16.26 1.18
CA LEU A 135 -7.48 -15.53 0.04
C LEU A 135 -6.40 -14.76 -0.73
N PRO A 136 -6.58 -14.52 -2.04
CA PRO A 136 -5.79 -13.54 -2.77
C PRO A 136 -5.89 -12.15 -2.13
N VAL A 137 -4.75 -11.51 -1.88
CA VAL A 137 -4.66 -10.15 -1.34
C VAL A 137 -4.08 -9.22 -2.40
N PHE A 138 -4.77 -8.13 -2.67
CA PHE A 138 -4.41 -7.12 -3.66
C PHE A 138 -4.09 -5.80 -2.98
N ASP A 139 -2.98 -5.19 -3.37
CA ASP A 139 -2.52 -3.93 -2.84
C ASP A 139 -1.87 -3.03 -3.92
N ILE A 140 -1.44 -1.84 -3.51
CA ILE A 140 -0.82 -0.88 -4.43
C ILE A 140 0.52 -1.38 -5.00
N ASN A 141 1.27 -2.23 -4.28
CA ASN A 141 2.54 -2.76 -4.76
C ASN A 141 2.30 -3.73 -5.91
N ASN A 142 1.22 -4.54 -5.85
CA ASN A 142 0.84 -5.38 -6.99
C ASN A 142 0.58 -4.52 -8.24
N LEU A 143 -0.15 -3.40 -8.10
CA LEU A 143 -0.41 -2.49 -9.20
C LEU A 143 0.88 -1.84 -9.74
N VAL A 144 1.78 -1.40 -8.87
CA VAL A 144 3.06 -0.81 -9.28
C VAL A 144 3.92 -1.82 -10.03
N ASN A 145 3.97 -3.08 -9.57
CA ASN A 145 4.64 -4.17 -10.29
C ASN A 145 3.99 -4.45 -11.65
N PHE A 146 2.65 -4.47 -11.72
CA PHE A 146 1.94 -4.62 -13.00
C PHE A 146 2.26 -3.49 -13.99
N ILE A 147 2.29 -2.24 -13.52
CA ILE A 147 2.71 -1.08 -14.32
C ILE A 147 4.17 -1.25 -14.76
N HIS A 148 5.05 -1.70 -13.86
CA HIS A 148 6.47 -1.93 -14.19
C HIS A 148 6.63 -2.90 -15.36
N TYR A 149 5.94 -4.04 -15.30
CA TYR A 149 5.96 -5.03 -16.38
C TYR A 149 5.34 -4.51 -17.67
N SER A 150 4.41 -3.55 -17.58
CA SER A 150 3.79 -2.94 -18.76
C SER A 150 4.72 -1.93 -19.44
N VAL A 151 5.50 -1.16 -18.68
CA VAL A 151 6.46 -0.19 -19.25
C VAL A 151 7.81 -0.82 -19.60
N LYS A 152 8.17 -1.93 -18.95
CA LYS A 152 9.41 -2.68 -19.16
C LYS A 152 9.09 -4.17 -19.33
N PRO A 153 8.47 -4.56 -20.46
CA PRO A 153 8.05 -5.94 -20.67
C PRO A 153 9.23 -6.90 -20.65
N ARG A 154 9.01 -8.06 -20.03
CA ARG A 154 10.00 -9.13 -19.99
C ARG A 154 10.23 -9.66 -21.41
N LYS A 155 11.49 -9.72 -21.81
CA LYS A 155 11.91 -10.43 -23.02
C LYS A 155 11.93 -11.93 -22.74
N TYR A 156 11.03 -12.68 -23.37
CA TYR A 156 10.90 -14.13 -23.16
C TYR A 156 11.75 -14.96 -24.13
N ILE A 157 11.93 -14.49 -25.37
CA ILE A 157 12.67 -15.24 -26.42
C ILE A 157 13.67 -14.33 -27.14
N ILE A 158 13.18 -13.24 -27.77
CA ILE A 158 13.97 -12.29 -28.59
C ILE A 158 13.52 -10.86 -28.31
#